data_AF-A0A937DJ36-F1
#
_entry.id   AF-A0A937DJ36-F1
#
_cell.length_a   1.000
_cell.length_b   1.000
_cell.length_c   1.000
_cell.angle_alpha   90.00
_cell.angle_beta   90.00
_cell.angle_gamma   90.00
#
_symmetry.space_group_name_H-M   'P 1'
#
loop_
_entity.id
_entity.type
_entity.pdbx_description
1 polymer ?
#
loop_
_entity_poly.entity_id
_entity_poly.type
_entity_poly.pdbx_seq_one_letter_code
_entity_poly.pdbx_strand_id
1 'polypeptide(L)'
;MSESVRTSWLYRRVSVEEAERIHTDPSAHGGRALGASHDAWEKMKASMKGGDELWIYDSKAHISPGACANYGLCVVRGGRVIAQLLLRIG
;
A
#
# COMPACT_ATOMS: atom_id res chain seq x y z
N MET A 1 -8.98 -3.11 17.13
CA MET A 1 -9.61 -3.80 15.99
C MET A 1 -8.93 -3.27 14.75
N SER A 2 -8.22 -4.10 13.98
CA SER A 2 -7.52 -3.65 12.77
C SER A 2 -8.56 -3.21 11.74
N GLU A 3 -8.65 -1.90 11.49
CA GLU A 3 -9.47 -1.35 10.41
C GLU A 3 -8.94 -1.90 9.08
N SER A 4 -9.66 -2.89 8.58
CA SER A 4 -9.44 -3.43 7.25
C SER A 4 -9.71 -2.32 6.25
N VAL A 5 -8.77 -2.05 5.35
CA VAL A 5 -8.90 -1.04 4.29
C VAL A 5 -10.26 -1.23 3.60
N ARG A 6 -11.11 -0.20 3.65
CA ARG A 6 -12.39 -0.23 2.92
C ARG A 6 -12.11 -0.07 1.44
N THR A 7 -12.82 -0.80 0.60
CA THR A 7 -12.71 -0.67 -0.87
C THR A 7 -13.00 0.77 -1.36
N SER A 8 -13.74 1.55 -0.58
CA SER A 8 -13.97 2.99 -0.83
C SER A 8 -12.71 3.86 -0.69
N TRP A 9 -11.65 3.37 -0.04
CA TRP A 9 -10.38 4.08 0.12
C TRP A 9 -9.38 3.74 -0.98
N LEU A 10 -9.73 2.83 -1.90
CA LEU A 10 -8.90 2.48 -3.03
C LEU A 10 -8.84 3.69 -3.98
N TYR A 11 -7.67 4.28 -4.07
CA TYR A 11 -7.43 5.49 -4.86
C TYR A 11 -7.05 5.14 -6.29
N ARG A 12 -6.07 4.25 -6.47
CA ARG A 12 -5.50 3.94 -7.77
C ARG A 12 -4.97 2.52 -7.84
N ARG A 13 -5.38 1.78 -8.87
CA ARG A 13 -4.78 0.48 -9.20
C ARG A 13 -3.40 0.71 -9.81
N VAL A 14 -2.42 -0.06 -9.36
CA VAL A 14 -1.02 0.05 -9.80
C VAL A 14 -0.44 -1.34 -10.07
N SER A 15 0.58 -1.43 -10.92
CA SER A 15 1.40 -2.64 -11.02
C SER A 15 2.44 -2.66 -9.89
N VAL A 16 3.08 -3.80 -9.70
CA VAL A 16 4.22 -3.96 -8.78
C VAL A 16 5.32 -2.97 -9.14
N GLU A 17 5.71 -2.89 -10.42
CA GLU A 17 6.77 -1.97 -10.85
C GLU A 17 6.38 -0.50 -10.63
N GLU A 18 5.12 -0.16 -10.86
CA GLU A 18 4.62 1.19 -10.65
C GLU A 18 4.62 1.56 -9.16
N ALA A 19 4.19 0.63 -8.29
CA ALA A 19 4.21 0.84 -6.85
C ALA A 19 5.62 1.01 -6.31
N GLU A 20 6.57 0.21 -6.81
CA GLU A 20 8.00 0.34 -6.50
C GLU A 20 8.53 1.67 -7.00
N ARG A 21 8.25 2.08 -8.24
CA ARG A 21 8.70 3.36 -8.78
C ARG A 21 8.18 4.57 -7.99
N ILE A 22 6.91 4.54 -7.57
CA ILE A 22 6.30 5.64 -6.80
C ILE A 22 6.93 5.76 -5.40
N HIS A 23 7.27 4.63 -4.76
CA HIS A 23 7.72 4.59 -3.37
C HIS A 23 9.19 4.20 -3.20
N THR A 24 9.95 4.16 -4.30
CA THR A 24 11.40 4.12 -4.25
C THR A 24 11.86 5.53 -4.01
N ASP A 25 12.27 5.81 -2.78
CA ASP A 25 12.97 7.04 -2.48
C ASP A 25 14.46 6.83 -2.80
N PRO A 26 15.00 7.47 -3.85
CA PRO A 26 16.41 7.36 -4.19
C PRO A 26 17.34 7.91 -3.09
N SER A 27 16.81 8.74 -2.19
CA SER A 27 17.55 9.38 -1.08
C SER A 27 17.45 8.61 0.23
N ALA A 28 16.41 7.78 0.42
CA ALA A 28 16.27 6.95 1.61
C ALA A 28 16.84 5.55 1.38
N HIS A 29 17.97 5.26 2.04
CA HIS A 29 18.50 3.90 2.21
C HIS A 29 18.94 3.17 0.93
N GLY A 30 19.73 3.83 0.09
CA GLY A 30 20.52 3.15 -0.95
C GLY A 30 19.70 2.52 -2.08
N GLY A 31 18.52 3.07 -2.39
CA GLY A 31 17.69 2.64 -3.52
C GLY A 31 16.75 1.46 -3.24
N ARG A 32 16.46 1.14 -1.97
CA ARG A 32 15.47 0.09 -1.64
C ARG A 32 14.05 0.63 -1.80
N ALA A 33 13.26 -0.04 -2.65
CA ALA A 33 11.83 0.25 -2.79
C ALA A 33 11.11 0.16 -1.43
N LEU A 34 10.31 1.17 -1.10
CA LEU A 34 9.49 1.27 0.12
C LEU A 34 10.28 1.39 1.44
N GLY A 35 11.59 1.64 1.40
CA GLY A 35 12.42 1.96 2.58
C GLY A 35 12.26 0.96 3.73
N ALA A 36 11.82 1.43 4.90
CA ALA A 36 11.60 0.60 6.09
C ALA A 36 10.50 -0.48 5.92
N SER A 37 9.62 -0.32 4.92
CA SER A 37 8.56 -1.26 4.59
C SER A 37 8.99 -2.30 3.53
N HIS A 38 10.26 -2.29 3.10
CA HIS A 38 10.76 -3.18 2.06
C HIS A 38 10.53 -4.67 2.36
N ASP A 39 10.87 -5.14 3.56
CA ASP A 39 10.69 -6.57 3.89
C ASP A 39 9.20 -6.98 3.94
N ALA A 40 8.33 -6.06 4.36
CA ALA A 40 6.89 -6.29 4.35
C ALA A 40 6.33 -6.24 2.91
N TRP A 41 6.90 -5.41 2.05
CA TRP A 41 6.60 -5.34 0.62
C TRP A 41 7.01 -6.63 -0.10
N GLU A 42 8.22 -7.14 0.11
CA GLU A 42 8.67 -8.41 -0.46
C GLU A 42 7.77 -9.57 -0.03
N LYS A 43 7.40 -9.63 1.25
CA LYS A 43 6.44 -10.63 1.76
C LYS A 43 5.06 -10.50 1.11
N MET A 44 4.59 -9.27 0.91
CA MET A 44 3.33 -9.01 0.24
C MET A 44 3.38 -9.50 -1.21
N LYS A 45 4.41 -9.14 -1.98
CA LYS A 45 4.64 -9.61 -3.35
C LYS A 45 4.68 -11.14 -3.43
N ALA A 46 5.43 -11.77 -2.54
CA ALA A 46 5.54 -13.24 -2.49
C ALA A 46 4.19 -13.93 -2.20
N SER A 47 3.24 -13.23 -1.56
CA SER A 47 1.90 -13.74 -1.28
C SER A 47 0.88 -13.52 -2.41
N MET A 48 1.23 -12.69 -3.41
CA MET A 48 0.36 -12.39 -4.55
C MET A 48 0.21 -13.62 -5.45
N LYS A 49 -1.01 -13.82 -5.94
CA LYS A 49 -1.37 -14.89 -6.88
C LYS A 49 -1.90 -14.28 -8.17
N GLY A 50 -1.91 -15.08 -9.24
CA GLY A 50 -2.54 -14.69 -10.50
C GLY A 50 -4.01 -14.30 -10.28
N GLY A 51 -4.38 -13.08 -10.70
CA GLY A 51 -5.71 -12.51 -10.49
C GLY A 51 -5.81 -11.52 -9.32
N ASP A 52 -4.74 -11.34 -8.55
CA ASP A 52 -4.68 -10.29 -7.53
C ASP A 52 -4.49 -8.91 -8.15
N GLU A 53 -5.11 -7.92 -7.52
CA GLU A 53 -4.97 -6.52 -7.88
C GLU A 53 -4.24 -5.77 -6.79
N LEU A 54 -3.25 -4.96 -7.17
CA LEU A 54 -2.55 -4.07 -6.26
C LEU A 54 -3.13 -2.66 -6.37
N TRP A 55 -3.44 -2.07 -5.22
CA TRP A 55 -4.06 -0.77 -5.13
C TRP A 55 -3.33 0.12 -4.13
N ILE A 56 -3.14 1.38 -4.51
CA ILE A 56 -2.84 2.45 -3.56
C ILE A 56 -4.15 2.82 -2.86
N TYR A 57 -4.12 2.88 -1.53
CA TYR A 57 -5.23 3.39 -0.74
C TYR A 57 -4.83 4.65 0.00
N ASP A 58 -5.76 5.59 0.09
CA ASP A 58 -5.62 6.81 0.87
C ASP A 58 -6.92 7.09 1.64
N SER A 59 -6.81 7.08 2.96
CA SER A 59 -7.94 7.39 3.84
C SER A 59 -8.08 8.89 4.14
N LYS A 60 -7.15 9.75 3.69
CA LYS A 60 -7.15 11.20 3.97
C LYS A 60 -8.45 11.89 3.57
N ALA A 61 -9.10 11.45 2.50
CA ALA A 61 -10.38 11.99 2.04
C ALA A 61 -11.58 11.59 2.94
N HIS A 62 -11.40 10.60 3.81
CA HIS A 62 -12.47 9.96 4.58
C HIS A 62 -12.32 10.07 6.10
N ILE A 63 -11.22 10.65 6.58
CA ILE A 63 -10.98 10.83 8.01
C ILE A 63 -11.21 12.28 8.44
N SER A 64 -11.62 12.46 9.70
CA SER A 64 -11.79 13.78 10.29
C SER A 64 -10.46 14.53 10.37
N PRO A 65 -10.46 15.86 10.20
CA PRO A 65 -9.28 16.69 10.45
C PRO A 65 -8.81 16.49 11.89
N GLY A 66 -7.63 15.88 12.07
CA GLY A 66 -7.06 15.50 13.37
C GLY A 66 -6.78 14.01 13.54
N ALA A 67 -7.35 13.14 12.69
CA ALA A 67 -6.99 11.72 12.64
C ALA A 67 -5.78 11.48 11.73
N CYS A 68 -4.93 10.51 12.08
CA CYS A 68 -3.82 10.11 11.21
C CYS A 68 -4.36 9.42 9.96
N ALA A 69 -4.05 9.98 8.78
CA ALA A 69 -4.35 9.33 7.52
C ALA A 69 -3.48 8.09 7.34
N ASN A 70 -4.14 6.99 6.98
CA ASN A 70 -3.50 5.80 6.48
C ASN A 70 -3.38 5.94 4.96
N TYR A 71 -2.15 5.92 4.49
CA TYR A 71 -1.79 5.84 3.09
C TYR A 71 -0.94 4.58 2.89
N GLY A 72 -1.10 3.89 1.76
CA GLY A 72 -0.22 2.78 1.44
C GLY A 72 -0.71 1.90 0.31
N LEU A 73 -0.29 0.64 0.35
CA LEU A 73 -0.61 -0.36 -0.67
C LEU A 73 -1.44 -1.49 -0.09
N CYS A 74 -2.39 -1.99 -0.85
CA CYS A 74 -3.16 -3.17 -0.49
C CYS A 74 -3.35 -4.09 -1.68
N VAL A 75 -3.46 -5.39 -1.39
CA VAL A 75 -3.75 -6.42 -2.38
C VAL A 75 -5.22 -6.80 -2.25
N VAL A 76 -5.94 -6.74 -3.36
CA VAL A 76 -7.34 -7.09 -3.48
C VAL A 76 -7.46 -8.38 -4.29
N ARG A 77 -8.19 -9.36 -3.76
CA ARG A 77 -8.53 -10.61 -4.43
C ARG A 77 -10.03 -10.83 -4.36
N GLY A 78 -10.69 -10.93 -5.50
CA GLY A 78 -12.14 -11.10 -5.56
C GLY A 78 -12.92 -10.01 -4.81
N GLY A 79 -12.46 -8.76 -4.90
CA GLY A 79 -13.09 -7.61 -4.25
C GLY A 79 -12.83 -7.48 -2.74
N ARG A 80 -11.94 -8.30 -2.16
CA ARG A 80 -11.56 -8.24 -0.74
C ARG A 80 -10.10 -7.92 -0.57
N VAL A 81 -9.78 -7.05 0.39
CA VAL A 81 -8.40 -6.78 0.79
C VAL A 81 -7.85 -7.99 1.54
N ILE A 82 -6.79 -8.61 1.02
CA ILE A 82 -6.14 -9.78 1.61
C ILE A 82 -4.82 -9.45 2.31
N ALA A 83 -4.21 -8.32 1.96
CA ALA A 83 -3.01 -7.81 2.57
C ALA A 83 -2.99 -6.28 2.46
N GLN A 84 -2.43 -5.61 3.46
CA GLN A 84 -2.24 -4.16 3.44
C GLN A 84 -0.86 -3.84 4.01
N LEU A 85 -0.25 -2.80 3.43
CA LEU A 85 1.03 -2.24 3.81
C LEU A 85 0.79 -0.76 4.02
N LEU A 86 1.03 -0.29 5.23
CA LEU A 86 0.88 1.10 5.59
C LEU A 86 2.20 1.81 5.34
N LEU A 87 2.18 2.79 4.44
CA LEU A 87 3.33 3.60 4.11
C LEU A 87 3.20 4.88 4.92
N ARG A 88 4.05 5.02 5.93
CA ARG A 88 4.17 6.29 6.65
C ARG A 88 4.77 7.31 5.69
N ILE A 89 3.97 8.29 5.31
CA ILE A 89 4.46 9.52 4.72
C ILE A 89 5.00 10.32 5.90
N GLY A 90 6.33 10.42 6.01
CA GLY A 90 7.03 11.24 7.00
C GLY A 90 7.01 12.71 6.62
#